data_AF-A0A9P5HEE9-F1
#
_entry.id   AF-A0A9P5HEE9-F1
#
_cell.length_a   1.000
_cell.length_b   1.000
_cell.length_c   1.000
_cell.angle_alpha   90.00
_cell.angle_beta   90.00
_cell.angle_gamma   90.00
#
_symmetry.space_group_name_H-M   'P 1'
#
loop_
_entity.id
_entity.type
_entity.pdbx_description
1 polymer ?
#
loop_
_entity_poly.entity_id
_entity_poly.type
_entity_poly.pdbx_seq_one_letter_code
_entity_poly.pdbx_strand_id
1 'polypeptide(L)'
;MLGAILALGNYSTDTRLRSCLTSALANSTCPTTDQTCMCHNEPLKESVSNCLLGSCTVKESLLTQNLTMTYCEFPVRDKSRSYATMAIALAAVAGLCVGQRFAYKIISKAGLGTDDWLILGAFVSVVLSTVFNIRGAVPNGIGRDVWTLTPTNITQYTLNFYIMGILYFAQITLMKLSLLFFYLRIFPGQLIRQLLWGTIIFNSLFGISYVFVAIFHCHPINYFWNKWDGEHEGHCTDLNAISVSNATISIALDLWMLVLPISQLRYLNLSWKKKVGIGLMFFVGTL
;
A
#
# COMPACT_ATOMS: atom_id res chain seq x y z
N MET A 1 4.60 -39.36 1.20
CA MET A 1 3.60 -38.59 1.97
C MET A 1 3.05 -39.31 3.21
N LEU A 2 3.42 -40.55 3.57
CA LEU A 2 3.12 -41.06 4.93
C LEU A 2 3.83 -40.22 6.00
N GLY A 3 5.08 -39.81 5.80
CA GLY A 3 5.80 -38.91 6.74
C GLY A 3 5.24 -37.48 6.81
N ALA A 4 4.70 -36.93 5.71
CA ALA A 4 4.06 -35.61 5.70
C ALA A 4 2.60 -35.67 6.21
N ILE A 5 1.85 -36.75 5.94
CA ILE A 5 0.53 -37.05 6.54
C ILE A 5 0.68 -37.44 8.01
N LEU A 6 1.79 -38.07 8.43
CA LEU A 6 2.13 -38.35 9.83
C LEU A 6 2.67 -37.11 10.53
N ALA A 7 3.36 -36.19 9.85
CA ALA A 7 3.73 -34.89 10.40
C ALA A 7 2.52 -33.96 10.51
N LEU A 8 1.67 -33.87 9.47
CA LEU A 8 0.37 -33.19 9.48
C LEU A 8 -0.56 -33.83 10.52
N GLY A 9 -0.59 -35.16 10.58
CA GLY A 9 -1.38 -35.94 11.53
C GLY A 9 -0.87 -35.81 12.98
N ASN A 10 0.43 -35.75 13.22
CA ASN A 10 0.98 -35.54 14.57
C ASN A 10 0.89 -34.08 15.02
N TYR A 11 0.78 -33.11 14.09
CA TYR A 11 0.72 -31.68 14.42
C TYR A 11 -0.71 -31.15 14.54
N SER A 12 -1.66 -31.66 13.75
CA SER A 12 -3.08 -31.32 13.90
C SER A 12 -3.82 -32.42 14.68
N THR A 13 -4.25 -32.09 15.88
CA THR A 13 -5.20 -32.89 16.67
C THR A 13 -6.62 -32.88 16.06
N ASP A 14 -6.87 -32.09 15.02
CA ASP A 14 -8.20 -31.90 14.44
C ASP A 14 -8.56 -33.00 13.42
N THR A 15 -9.66 -33.70 13.70
CA THR A 15 -10.22 -34.78 12.88
C THR A 15 -10.68 -34.31 11.50
N ARG A 16 -11.00 -33.02 11.33
CA ARG A 16 -11.51 -32.43 10.08
C ARG A 16 -10.45 -32.29 9.00
N LEU A 17 -9.25 -31.87 9.37
CA LEU A 17 -8.15 -31.76 8.40
C LEU A 17 -7.79 -33.14 7.83
N ARG A 18 -7.76 -34.16 8.71
CA ARG A 18 -7.48 -35.54 8.31
C ARG A 18 -8.53 -36.09 7.34
N SER A 19 -9.82 -35.81 7.56
CA SER A 19 -10.88 -36.28 6.66
C SER A 19 -10.82 -35.63 5.28
N CYS A 20 -10.50 -34.33 5.19
CA CYS A 20 -10.29 -33.66 3.91
C CYS A 20 -9.14 -34.25 3.10
N LEU A 21 -8.01 -34.54 3.76
CA LEU A 21 -6.84 -35.11 3.10
C LEU A 21 -7.09 -36.56 2.66
N THR A 22 -7.69 -37.39 3.51
CA THR A 22 -7.94 -38.81 3.16
C THR A 22 -8.98 -38.95 2.06
N SER A 23 -10.05 -38.15 2.08
CA SER A 23 -11.08 -38.16 1.03
C SER A 23 -10.54 -37.71 -0.33
N ALA A 24 -9.77 -36.61 -0.36
CA ALA A 24 -9.18 -36.12 -1.59
C ALA A 24 -8.17 -37.11 -2.20
N LEU A 25 -7.39 -37.80 -1.35
CA LEU A 25 -6.43 -38.81 -1.81
C LEU A 25 -7.10 -40.09 -2.29
N ALA A 26 -8.17 -40.54 -1.61
CA ALA A 26 -8.93 -41.71 -2.02
C ALA A 26 -9.55 -41.54 -3.42
N ASN A 27 -9.90 -40.30 -3.78
CA ASN A 27 -10.47 -39.98 -5.09
C ASN A 27 -9.41 -39.59 -6.15
N SER A 28 -8.13 -39.61 -5.79
CA SER A 28 -7.05 -39.17 -6.68
C SER A 28 -6.44 -40.33 -7.47
N THR A 29 -5.98 -40.05 -8.69
CA THR A 29 -5.27 -41.03 -9.53
C THR A 29 -3.80 -41.19 -9.17
N CYS A 30 -3.29 -40.40 -8.21
CA CYS A 30 -1.88 -40.42 -7.83
C CYS A 30 -1.61 -41.48 -6.75
N PRO A 31 -0.57 -42.32 -6.92
CA PRO A 31 -0.11 -43.20 -5.85
C PRO A 31 0.32 -42.40 -4.61
N THR A 32 0.02 -42.91 -3.41
CA THR A 32 0.39 -42.25 -2.13
C THR A 32 1.91 -42.17 -1.88
N THR A 33 2.69 -42.87 -2.68
CA THR A 33 4.16 -42.88 -2.70
C THR A 33 4.77 -41.90 -3.70
N ASP A 34 4.02 -41.45 -4.72
CA ASP A 34 4.54 -40.59 -5.78
C ASP A 34 4.37 -39.10 -5.46
N GLN A 35 5.43 -38.51 -4.91
CA GLN A 35 5.50 -37.10 -4.58
C GLN A 35 5.28 -36.20 -5.80
N THR A 36 5.80 -36.57 -6.97
CA THR A 36 5.74 -35.71 -8.17
C THR A 36 4.32 -35.61 -8.71
N CYS A 37 3.59 -36.72 -8.75
CA CYS A 37 2.19 -36.75 -9.14
C CYS A 37 1.35 -35.90 -8.18
N MET A 38 1.49 -36.09 -6.87
CA MET A 38 0.71 -35.36 -5.87
C MET A 38 0.96 -33.84 -5.92
N CYS A 39 2.21 -33.42 -6.15
CA CYS A 39 2.58 -32.01 -6.19
C CYS A 39 2.21 -31.29 -7.50
N HIS A 40 1.90 -32.02 -8.58
CA HIS A 40 1.57 -31.43 -9.89
C HIS A 40 0.13 -31.68 -10.34
N ASN A 41 -0.61 -32.54 -9.64
CA ASN A 41 -1.99 -32.85 -9.96
C ASN A 41 -2.92 -31.68 -9.53
N GLU A 42 -3.36 -30.88 -10.51
CA GLU A 42 -4.30 -29.77 -10.32
C GLU A 42 -5.66 -30.20 -9.71
N PRO A 43 -6.33 -31.27 -10.18
CA PRO A 43 -7.62 -31.66 -9.60
C PRO A 43 -7.50 -32.10 -8.13
N LEU A 44 -6.40 -32.73 -7.74
CA LEU A 44 -6.12 -33.04 -6.33
C LEU A 44 -5.97 -31.76 -5.51
N LYS A 45 -5.20 -30.78 -5.99
CA LYS A 45 -5.02 -29.48 -5.31
C LYS A 45 -6.34 -28.75 -5.12
N GLU A 46 -7.18 -28.74 -6.15
CA GLU A 46 -8.49 -28.08 -6.11
C GLU A 46 -9.43 -28.77 -5.12
N SER A 47 -9.50 -30.11 -5.15
CA SER A 47 -10.32 -30.89 -4.20
C SER A 47 -9.89 -30.66 -2.75
N VAL A 48 -8.58 -30.62 -2.47
CA VAL A 48 -8.05 -30.34 -1.13
C VAL A 48 -8.38 -28.91 -0.73
N SER A 49 -8.14 -27.93 -1.61
CA SER A 49 -8.44 -26.51 -1.33
C SER A 49 -9.92 -26.27 -1.04
N ASN A 50 -10.82 -26.86 -1.83
CA ASN A 50 -12.26 -26.72 -1.63
C ASN A 50 -12.73 -27.31 -0.29
N CYS A 51 -12.17 -28.45 0.12
CA CYS A 51 -12.49 -29.04 1.42
C CYS A 51 -11.96 -28.19 2.59
N LEU A 52 -10.73 -27.69 2.49
CA LEU A 52 -10.13 -26.80 3.50
C LEU A 52 -10.94 -25.51 3.68
N LEU A 53 -11.33 -24.86 2.59
CA LEU A 53 -12.11 -23.63 2.64
C LEU A 53 -13.52 -23.83 3.23
N GLY A 54 -14.10 -25.03 3.10
CA GLY A 54 -15.44 -25.33 3.62
C GLY A 54 -15.47 -25.85 5.05
N SER A 55 -14.39 -26.47 5.54
CA SER A 55 -14.41 -27.24 6.80
C SER A 55 -13.32 -26.88 7.81
N CYS A 56 -12.29 -26.14 7.42
CA CYS A 56 -11.15 -25.78 8.26
C CYS A 56 -11.07 -24.27 8.51
N THR A 57 -10.36 -23.88 9.57
CA THR A 57 -10.03 -22.48 9.84
C THR A 57 -8.99 -21.96 8.83
N VAL A 58 -8.90 -20.63 8.68
CA VAL A 58 -7.88 -20.02 7.82
C VAL A 58 -6.46 -20.36 8.29
N LYS A 59 -6.24 -20.42 9.61
CA LYS A 59 -4.95 -20.80 10.21
C LYS A 59 -4.54 -22.23 9.81
N GLU A 60 -5.47 -23.17 9.85
CA GLU A 60 -5.21 -24.56 9.42
C GLU A 60 -4.96 -24.66 7.91
N SER A 61 -5.68 -23.86 7.12
CA SER A 61 -5.49 -23.79 5.67
C SER A 61 -4.08 -23.27 5.33
N LEU A 62 -3.62 -22.22 6.01
CA LEU A 62 -2.26 -21.68 5.86
C LEU A 62 -1.18 -22.67 6.33
N LEU A 63 -1.40 -23.36 7.45
CA LEU A 63 -0.50 -24.40 7.94
C LEU A 63 -0.38 -25.55 6.91
N THR A 64 -1.51 -25.99 6.38
CA THR A 64 -1.56 -27.06 5.36
C THR A 64 -0.85 -26.61 4.08
N GLN A 65 -1.06 -25.37 3.67
CA GLN A 65 -0.33 -24.79 2.54
C GLN A 65 1.18 -24.75 2.79
N ASN A 66 1.62 -24.33 3.98
CA ASN A 66 3.05 -24.32 4.34
C ASN A 66 3.67 -25.72 4.24
N LEU A 67 3.03 -26.71 4.87
CA LEU A 67 3.52 -28.07 4.90
C LEU A 67 3.52 -28.71 3.50
N THR A 68 2.48 -28.45 2.70
CA THR A 68 2.40 -28.94 1.31
C THR A 68 3.48 -28.31 0.44
N MET A 69 3.67 -26.99 0.53
CA MET A 69 4.68 -26.27 -0.25
C MET A 69 6.10 -26.71 0.12
N THR A 70 6.36 -26.91 1.41
CA THR A 70 7.63 -27.42 1.93
C THR A 70 7.86 -28.86 1.50
N TYR A 71 6.84 -29.72 1.55
CA TYR A 71 6.93 -31.11 1.12
C TYR A 71 7.19 -31.23 -0.39
N CYS A 72 6.57 -30.38 -1.20
CA CYS A 72 6.76 -30.35 -2.64
C CYS A 72 8.02 -29.60 -3.10
N GLU A 73 8.84 -29.12 -2.17
CA GLU A 73 10.06 -28.36 -2.43
C GLU A 73 9.83 -27.16 -3.37
N PHE A 74 8.66 -26.51 -3.25
CA PHE A 74 8.40 -25.29 -4.02
C PHE A 74 9.35 -24.17 -3.58
N PRO A 75 9.91 -23.38 -4.51
CA PRO A 75 10.84 -22.32 -4.17
C PRO A 75 10.14 -21.21 -3.38
N VAL A 76 10.69 -20.86 -2.21
CA VAL A 76 10.23 -19.72 -1.42
C VAL A 76 10.60 -18.42 -2.14
N ARG A 77 9.61 -17.60 -2.48
CA ARG A 77 9.83 -16.29 -3.11
C ARG A 77 9.97 -15.24 -2.01
N ASP A 78 11.15 -14.63 -1.94
CA ASP A 78 11.42 -13.47 -1.06
C ASP A 78 11.95 -12.30 -1.90
N LYS A 79 11.13 -11.24 -2.00
CA LYS A 79 11.47 -9.96 -2.62
C LYS A 79 11.54 -8.82 -1.60
N SER A 80 11.55 -9.11 -0.30
CA SER A 80 11.52 -8.12 0.76
C SER A 80 12.69 -7.15 0.68
N ARG A 81 13.90 -7.64 0.33
CA ARG A 81 15.09 -6.78 0.15
C ARG A 81 14.93 -5.79 -1.00
N SER A 82 14.49 -6.26 -2.17
CA SER A 82 14.29 -5.41 -3.34
C SER A 82 13.28 -4.31 -3.04
N TYR A 83 12.18 -4.67 -2.38
CA TYR A 83 11.15 -3.72 -1.96
C TYR A 83 11.67 -2.70 -0.94
N ALA A 84 12.41 -3.14 0.09
CA ALA A 84 13.02 -2.27 1.09
C ALA A 84 14.02 -1.28 0.46
N THR A 85 14.88 -1.77 -0.45
CA THR A 85 15.84 -0.92 -1.16
C THR A 85 15.14 0.16 -1.99
N MET A 86 14.06 -0.18 -2.70
CA MET A 86 13.27 0.80 -3.46
C MET A 86 12.67 1.87 -2.54
N ALA A 87 12.06 1.47 -1.42
CA ALA A 87 11.44 2.40 -0.47
C ALA A 87 12.49 3.38 0.12
N ILE A 88 13.64 2.87 0.56
CA ILE A 88 14.73 3.69 1.10
C ILE A 88 15.30 4.63 0.04
N ALA A 89 15.53 4.13 -1.18
CA ALA A 89 16.06 4.94 -2.27
C ALA A 89 15.14 6.12 -2.61
N LEU A 90 13.83 5.88 -2.74
CA LEU A 90 12.85 6.94 -3.03
C LEU A 90 12.73 7.94 -1.87
N ALA A 91 12.74 7.47 -0.62
CA ALA A 91 12.74 8.35 0.55
C ALA A 91 14.00 9.23 0.62
N ALA A 92 15.17 8.67 0.26
CA ALA A 92 16.42 9.42 0.20
C ALA A 92 16.40 10.49 -0.90
N VAL A 93 15.91 10.15 -2.10
CA VAL A 93 15.74 11.13 -3.19
C VAL A 93 14.78 12.24 -2.78
N ALA A 94 13.64 11.91 -2.17
CA ALA A 94 12.71 12.91 -1.64
C ALA A 94 13.38 13.82 -0.60
N GLY A 95 14.16 13.25 0.32
CA GLY A 95 14.92 13.99 1.32
C GLY A 95 15.96 14.94 0.71
N LEU A 96 16.67 14.50 -0.33
CA LEU A 96 17.60 15.35 -1.06
C LEU A 96 16.88 16.52 -1.73
N CYS A 97 15.75 16.27 -2.41
CA CYS A 97 14.97 17.33 -3.06
C CYS A 97 14.42 18.36 -2.06
N VAL A 98 13.90 17.90 -0.91
CA VAL A 98 13.42 18.78 0.15
C VAL A 98 14.60 19.57 0.75
N GLY A 99 15.72 18.90 1.04
CA GLY A 99 16.94 19.54 1.54
C GLY A 99 17.47 20.62 0.59
N GLN A 100 17.52 20.34 -0.72
CA GLN A 100 17.90 21.31 -1.74
C GLN A 100 16.97 22.53 -1.77
N ARG A 101 15.65 22.32 -1.65
CA ARG A 101 14.66 23.41 -1.59
C ARG A 101 14.92 24.34 -0.41
N PHE A 102 15.12 23.79 0.78
CA PHE A 102 15.40 24.59 1.99
C PHE A 102 16.77 25.27 1.90
N ALA A 103 17.81 24.57 1.46
CA ALA A 103 19.14 25.13 1.28
C ALA A 103 19.11 26.33 0.32
N TYR A 104 18.42 26.21 -0.82
CA TYR A 104 18.25 27.31 -1.77
C TYR A 104 17.60 28.52 -1.12
N LYS A 105 16.47 28.36 -0.41
CA LYS A 105 15.76 29.49 0.22
C LYS A 105 16.56 30.16 1.34
N ILE A 106 17.34 29.39 2.10
CA ILE A 106 18.22 29.91 3.15
C ILE A 106 19.36 30.72 2.51
N ILE A 107 20.05 30.16 1.50
CA ILE A 107 21.18 30.83 0.82
C ILE A 107 20.71 32.09 0.09
N SER A 108 19.57 32.02 -0.61
CA SER A 108 19.03 33.13 -1.39
C SER A 108 18.25 34.15 -0.54
N LYS A 109 18.13 33.93 0.78
CA LYS A 109 17.31 34.73 1.71
C LYS A 109 15.89 35.01 1.19
N ALA A 110 15.30 34.05 0.47
CA ALA A 110 14.00 34.24 -0.20
C ALA A 110 12.78 34.17 0.75
N GLY A 111 13.01 33.92 2.04
CA GLY A 111 11.97 33.75 3.06
C GLY A 111 11.21 32.43 2.93
N LEU A 112 10.93 31.80 4.08
CA LEU A 112 10.14 30.57 4.15
C LEU A 112 8.65 30.89 4.03
N GLY A 113 7.97 30.21 3.12
CA GLY A 113 6.53 30.33 2.92
C GLY A 113 5.76 29.17 3.55
N THR A 114 4.42 29.26 3.51
CA THR A 114 3.54 28.16 3.93
C THR A 114 3.74 26.90 3.10
N ASP A 115 4.12 27.05 1.82
CA ASP A 115 4.47 25.96 0.92
C ASP A 115 5.62 25.09 1.45
N ASP A 116 6.61 25.70 2.12
CA ASP A 116 7.79 25.00 2.63
C ASP A 116 7.46 24.16 3.89
N TRP A 117 6.61 24.69 4.76
CA TRP A 117 6.17 23.95 5.95
C TRP A 117 5.30 22.75 5.58
N LEU A 118 4.45 22.90 4.55
CA LEU A 118 3.61 21.81 4.06
C LEU A 118 4.43 20.69 3.40
N ILE A 119 5.45 21.02 2.60
CA ILE A 119 6.33 19.99 2.02
C ILE A 119 7.19 19.31 3.09
N LEU A 120 7.60 20.02 4.14
CA LEU A 120 8.28 19.43 5.29
C LEU A 120 7.36 18.45 6.02
N GLY A 121 6.09 18.82 6.25
CA GLY A 121 5.09 17.92 6.84
C GLY A 121 4.83 16.68 5.99
N ALA A 122 4.77 16.84 4.67
CA ALA A 122 4.66 15.71 3.73
C ALA A 122 5.90 14.80 3.83
N PHE A 123 7.10 15.37 3.89
CA PHE A 123 8.34 14.61 4.04
C PHE A 123 8.43 13.85 5.37
N VAL A 124 7.97 14.45 6.48
CA VAL A 124 7.86 13.74 7.76
C VAL A 124 6.94 12.53 7.64
N SER A 125 5.81 12.66 6.93
CA SER A 125 4.91 11.52 6.67
C SER A 125 5.56 10.42 5.81
N VAL A 126 6.41 10.79 4.83
CA VAL A 126 7.21 9.85 4.05
C VAL A 126 8.19 9.10 4.94
N VAL A 127 8.90 9.80 5.83
CA VAL A 127 9.86 9.19 6.76
C VAL A 127 9.15 8.21 7.69
N LEU A 128 8.03 8.61 8.29
CA LEU A 128 7.22 7.73 9.14
C LEU A 128 6.76 6.49 8.38
N SER A 129 6.21 6.67 7.17
CA SER A 129 5.77 5.56 6.32
C SER A 129 6.92 4.60 6.00
N THR A 130 8.11 5.13 5.71
CA THR A 130 9.32 4.34 5.45
C THR A 130 9.75 3.57 6.70
N VAL A 131 9.66 4.15 7.89
CA VAL A 131 9.97 3.46 9.14
C VAL A 131 9.01 2.29 9.37
N PHE A 132 7.70 2.51 9.27
CA PHE A 132 6.70 1.44 9.39
C PHE A 132 6.87 0.36 8.31
N ASN A 133 7.32 0.76 7.12
CA ASN A 133 7.64 -0.18 6.05
C ASN A 133 8.83 -1.09 6.40
N ILE A 134 9.97 -0.49 6.73
CA ILE A 134 11.24 -1.22 6.94
C ILE A 134 11.26 -1.96 8.28
N ARG A 135 10.70 -1.38 9.34
CA ARG A 135 10.68 -1.98 10.69
C ARG A 135 9.43 -2.81 10.95
N GLY A 136 8.33 -2.53 10.25
CA GLY A 136 7.06 -3.21 10.42
C GLY A 136 6.79 -4.19 9.29
N ALA A 137 6.52 -3.71 8.07
CA ALA A 137 6.05 -4.57 6.98
C ALA A 137 7.11 -5.59 6.48
N VAL A 138 8.37 -5.17 6.35
CA VAL A 138 9.50 -6.01 5.88
C VAL A 138 9.73 -7.25 6.74
N PRO A 139 9.96 -7.15 8.05
CA PRO A 139 10.17 -8.34 8.88
C PRO A 139 8.90 -9.20 9.00
N ASN A 140 7.72 -8.59 8.87
CA ASN A 140 6.43 -9.28 9.01
C ASN A 140 5.89 -9.89 7.71
N GLY A 141 6.66 -9.88 6.61
CA GLY A 141 6.37 -10.71 5.44
C GLY A 141 6.05 -10.00 4.14
N ILE A 142 6.19 -8.67 4.05
CA ILE A 142 5.99 -7.99 2.76
C ILE A 142 6.98 -8.54 1.72
N GLY A 143 6.47 -8.93 0.55
CA GLY A 143 7.29 -9.53 -0.50
C GLY A 143 7.69 -10.99 -0.28
N ARG A 144 7.14 -11.67 0.75
CA ARG A 144 7.25 -13.12 0.95
C ARG A 144 5.93 -13.80 0.66
N ASP A 145 5.99 -15.10 0.38
CA ASP A 145 4.79 -15.91 0.24
C ASP A 145 4.03 -16.05 1.58
N VAL A 146 2.70 -15.85 1.56
CA VAL A 146 1.86 -15.82 2.78
C VAL A 146 1.95 -17.10 3.61
N TRP A 147 2.13 -18.26 2.97
CA TRP A 147 2.26 -19.54 3.65
C TRP A 147 3.54 -19.66 4.49
N THR A 148 4.54 -18.81 4.25
CA THR A 148 5.76 -18.78 5.08
C THR A 148 5.60 -17.95 6.36
N LEU A 149 4.48 -17.25 6.53
CA LEU A 149 4.26 -16.31 7.61
C LEU A 149 3.52 -16.97 8.78
N THR A 150 3.91 -16.58 9.99
CA THR A 150 3.16 -16.94 11.20
C THR A 150 1.91 -16.05 11.33
N PRO A 151 0.86 -16.51 12.03
CA PRO A 151 -0.31 -15.71 12.38
C PRO A 151 0.03 -14.32 12.92
N THR A 152 1.01 -14.24 13.82
CA THR A 152 1.47 -12.98 14.42
C THR A 152 2.04 -12.02 13.39
N ASN A 153 2.81 -12.54 12.42
CA ASN A 153 3.42 -11.73 11.38
C ASN A 153 2.34 -11.17 10.45
N ILE A 154 1.32 -11.95 10.11
CA ILE A 154 0.19 -11.48 9.28
C ILE A 154 -0.56 -10.34 9.96
N THR A 155 -0.88 -10.47 11.25
CA THR A 155 -1.54 -9.40 12.02
C THR A 155 -0.67 -8.14 12.07
N GLN A 156 0.62 -8.27 12.38
CA GLN A 156 1.54 -7.13 12.46
C GLN A 156 1.74 -6.46 11.09
N TYR A 157 1.88 -7.25 10.02
CA TYR A 157 1.93 -6.73 8.65
C TYR A 157 0.69 -5.89 8.33
N THR A 158 -0.50 -6.43 8.62
CA THR A 158 -1.77 -5.76 8.30
C THR A 158 -1.95 -4.48 9.12
N LEU A 159 -1.54 -4.48 10.40
CA LEU A 159 -1.54 -3.27 11.22
C LEU A 159 -0.58 -2.20 10.68
N ASN A 160 0.64 -2.57 10.28
CA ASN A 160 1.57 -1.61 9.68
C ASN A 160 1.05 -1.07 8.34
N PHE A 161 0.40 -1.91 7.53
CA PHE A 161 -0.22 -1.53 6.27
C PHE A 161 -1.37 -0.53 6.49
N TYR A 162 -2.19 -0.73 7.54
CA TYR A 162 -3.23 0.21 7.96
C TYR A 162 -2.65 1.60 8.27
N ILE A 163 -1.61 1.68 9.10
CA ILE A 163 -0.97 2.94 9.47
C ILE A 163 -0.38 3.64 8.23
N MET A 164 0.29 2.87 7.36
CA MET A 164 0.83 3.40 6.10
C MET A 164 -0.28 3.96 5.20
N GLY A 165 -1.45 3.32 5.14
CA GLY A 165 -2.60 3.80 4.38
C GLY A 165 -3.08 5.18 4.84
N ILE A 166 -3.14 5.42 6.15
CA ILE A 166 -3.52 6.71 6.72
C ILE A 166 -2.48 7.79 6.36
N LEU A 167 -1.19 7.47 6.55
CA LEU A 167 -0.10 8.39 6.23
C LEU A 167 -0.05 8.73 4.74
N TYR A 168 -0.41 7.78 3.87
CA TYR A 168 -0.47 7.99 2.43
C TYR A 168 -1.49 9.06 2.03
N PHE A 169 -2.73 9.01 2.55
CA PHE A 169 -3.74 10.04 2.25
C PHE A 169 -3.33 11.43 2.77
N ALA A 170 -2.74 11.47 3.98
CA ALA A 170 -2.21 12.71 4.54
C ALA A 170 -1.07 13.28 3.67
N GLN A 171 -0.14 12.43 3.23
CA GLN A 171 1.00 12.82 2.40
C GLN A 171 0.55 13.41 1.06
N ILE A 172 -0.36 12.75 0.34
CA ILE A 172 -0.88 13.25 -0.94
C ILE A 172 -1.53 14.62 -0.76
N THR A 173 -2.35 14.76 0.28
CA THR A 173 -3.05 16.01 0.57
C THR A 173 -2.07 17.15 0.82
N LEU A 174 -1.08 16.93 1.71
CA LEU A 174 -0.06 17.93 2.06
C LEU A 174 0.80 18.31 0.84
N MET A 175 1.15 17.35 -0.01
CA MET A 175 1.90 17.59 -1.24
C MET A 175 1.14 18.53 -2.19
N LYS A 176 -0.15 18.25 -2.44
CA LYS A 176 -1.01 19.09 -3.28
C LYS A 176 -1.21 20.49 -2.69
N LEU A 177 -1.37 20.59 -1.37
CA LEU A 177 -1.47 21.88 -0.69
C LEU A 177 -0.18 22.70 -0.86
N SER A 178 1.00 22.10 -0.66
CA SER A 178 2.28 22.79 -0.87
C SER A 178 2.37 23.38 -2.28
N LEU A 179 1.94 22.62 -3.30
CA LEU A 179 1.91 23.05 -4.69
C LEU A 179 0.94 24.21 -4.94
N LEU A 180 -0.28 24.13 -4.40
CA LEU A 180 -1.30 25.17 -4.54
C LEU A 180 -0.88 26.49 -3.86
N PHE A 181 -0.29 26.41 -2.67
CA PHE A 181 0.27 27.60 -1.99
C PHE A 181 1.45 28.20 -2.74
N PHE A 182 2.28 27.37 -3.37
CA PHE A 182 3.33 27.84 -4.26
C PHE A 182 2.76 28.59 -5.48
N TYR A 183 1.66 28.12 -6.08
CA TYR A 183 0.98 28.85 -7.17
C TYR A 183 0.37 30.17 -6.71
N LEU A 184 -0.21 30.23 -5.52
CA LEU A 184 -0.72 31.49 -4.95
C LEU A 184 0.38 32.55 -4.79
N ARG A 185 1.63 32.13 -4.54
CA ARG A 185 2.77 33.04 -4.41
C ARG A 185 3.29 33.53 -5.76
N ILE A 186 3.21 32.71 -6.82
CA ILE A 186 3.75 33.04 -8.14
C ILE A 186 2.78 33.86 -8.98
N PHE A 187 1.49 33.52 -8.97
CA PHE A 187 0.52 34.11 -9.88
C PHE A 187 -0.25 35.26 -9.21
N PRO A 188 -0.09 36.51 -9.70
CA PRO A 188 -0.74 37.67 -9.09
C PRO A 188 -2.22 37.85 -9.50
N GLY A 189 -2.70 37.15 -10.54
CA GLY A 189 -4.04 37.35 -11.13
C GLY A 189 -5.19 37.04 -10.17
N GLN A 190 -6.11 38.00 -9.99
CA GLN A 190 -7.16 37.92 -8.97
C GLN A 190 -8.14 36.76 -9.15
N LEU A 191 -8.56 36.50 -10.40
CA LEU A 191 -9.44 35.37 -10.72
C LEU A 191 -8.76 34.02 -10.42
N ILE A 192 -7.49 33.87 -10.78
CA ILE A 192 -6.72 32.65 -10.51
C ILE A 192 -6.50 32.45 -9.02
N ARG A 193 -6.26 33.52 -8.27
CA ARG A 193 -6.15 33.44 -6.80
C ARG A 193 -7.45 32.96 -6.17
N GLN A 194 -8.61 33.41 -6.65
CA GLN A 194 -9.92 32.90 -6.20
C GLN A 194 -10.07 31.41 -6.51
N LEU A 195 -9.75 30.97 -7.74
CA LEU A 195 -9.79 29.55 -8.11
C LEU A 195 -8.82 28.69 -7.29
N LEU A 196 -7.61 29.18 -7.02
CA LEU A 196 -6.61 28.50 -6.20
C LEU A 196 -7.09 28.36 -4.75
N TRP A 197 -7.66 29.41 -4.15
CA TRP A 197 -8.25 29.30 -2.81
C TRP A 197 -9.41 28.31 -2.75
N GLY A 198 -10.29 28.31 -3.76
CA GLY A 198 -11.34 27.29 -3.88
C GLY A 198 -10.77 25.87 -3.97
N THR A 199 -9.71 25.68 -4.75
CA THR A 199 -9.03 24.38 -4.91
C THR A 199 -8.33 23.95 -3.61
N ILE A 200 -7.73 24.87 -2.86
CA ILE A 200 -7.12 24.61 -1.55
C ILE A 200 -8.17 24.14 -0.55
N ILE A 201 -9.31 24.83 -0.46
CA ILE A 201 -10.39 24.46 0.45
C ILE A 201 -10.92 23.07 0.07
N PHE A 202 -11.20 22.85 -1.22
CA PHE A 202 -11.66 21.55 -1.71
C PHE A 202 -10.67 20.42 -1.39
N ASN A 203 -9.39 20.59 -1.74
CA ASN A 203 -8.35 19.59 -1.48
C ASN A 203 -8.15 19.33 0.01
N SER A 204 -8.28 20.36 0.86
CA SER A 204 -8.18 20.19 2.32
C SER A 204 -9.35 19.37 2.87
N LEU A 205 -10.59 19.72 2.49
CA LEU A 205 -11.77 18.99 2.92
C LEU A 205 -11.73 17.54 2.41
N PHE A 206 -11.44 17.35 1.13
CA PHE A 206 -11.29 16.05 0.50
C PHE A 206 -10.24 15.19 1.22
N GLY A 207 -9.03 15.72 1.41
CA GLY A 207 -7.96 15.00 2.08
C GLY A 207 -8.27 14.63 3.53
N ILE A 208 -8.86 15.55 4.29
CA ILE A 208 -9.30 15.29 5.66
C ILE A 208 -10.36 14.18 5.66
N SER A 209 -11.36 14.25 4.78
CA SER A 209 -12.38 13.20 4.66
C SER A 209 -11.78 11.82 4.40
N TYR A 210 -10.81 11.71 3.47
CA TYR A 210 -10.17 10.41 3.20
C TYR A 210 -9.27 9.92 4.33
N VAL A 211 -8.65 10.81 5.10
CA VAL A 211 -7.95 10.42 6.33
C VAL A 211 -8.93 9.84 7.36
N PHE A 212 -10.09 10.46 7.55
CA PHE A 212 -11.13 9.92 8.42
C PHE A 212 -11.68 8.58 7.93
N VAL A 213 -11.93 8.44 6.62
CA VAL A 213 -12.34 7.16 6.02
C VAL A 213 -11.24 6.12 6.24
N ALA A 214 -9.96 6.46 6.03
CA ALA A 214 -8.86 5.53 6.25
C ALA A 214 -8.77 5.05 7.71
N ILE A 215 -9.15 5.89 8.68
CA ILE A 215 -9.18 5.50 10.10
C ILE A 215 -10.43 4.67 10.44
N PHE A 216 -11.59 5.05 9.92
CA PHE A 216 -12.89 4.53 10.36
C PHE A 216 -13.60 3.62 9.33
N HIS A 217 -12.91 3.13 8.30
CA HIS A 217 -13.51 2.26 7.29
C HIS A 217 -13.88 0.86 7.80
N CYS A 218 -13.41 0.46 8.98
CA CYS A 218 -13.79 -0.81 9.63
C CYS A 218 -14.44 -0.56 10.99
N HIS A 219 -15.46 -1.36 11.28
CA HIS A 219 -16.14 -1.39 12.57
C HIS A 219 -16.16 -2.82 13.13
N PRO A 220 -15.51 -3.08 14.28
CA PRO A 220 -14.57 -2.20 15.01
C PRO A 220 -13.24 -1.96 14.26
N ILE A 221 -12.48 -0.92 14.61
CA ILE A 221 -11.23 -0.55 13.89
C ILE A 221 -10.22 -1.70 13.88
N ASN A 222 -10.12 -2.43 15.00
CA ASN A 222 -9.23 -3.58 15.13
C ASN A 222 -9.59 -4.76 14.23
N TYR A 223 -10.80 -4.76 13.67
CA TYR A 223 -11.20 -5.76 12.70
C TYR A 223 -10.29 -5.71 11.45
N PHE A 224 -9.76 -4.55 11.05
CA PHE A 224 -8.91 -4.46 9.87
C PHE A 224 -7.71 -5.42 9.90
N TRP A 225 -7.00 -5.50 11.03
CA TRP A 225 -5.81 -6.33 11.18
C TRP A 225 -6.09 -7.73 11.75
N ASN A 226 -7.31 -7.99 12.19
CA ASN A 226 -7.74 -9.29 12.69
C ASN A 226 -8.60 -10.08 11.68
N LYS A 227 -9.23 -9.42 10.69
CA LYS A 227 -10.15 -10.07 9.74
C LYS A 227 -9.57 -11.23 8.95
N TRP A 228 -8.24 -11.32 8.83
CA TRP A 228 -7.58 -12.31 8.00
C TRP A 228 -7.77 -13.74 8.52
N ASP A 229 -8.04 -13.94 9.81
CA ASP A 229 -8.22 -15.27 10.41
C ASP A 229 -9.65 -15.82 10.27
N GLY A 230 -10.62 -14.96 9.95
CA GLY A 230 -12.04 -15.31 9.84
C GLY A 230 -12.71 -15.65 11.19
N GLU A 231 -12.03 -15.45 12.32
CA GLU A 231 -12.54 -15.74 13.66
C GLU A 231 -13.17 -14.51 14.32
N HIS A 232 -12.87 -13.32 13.81
CA HIS A 232 -13.37 -12.06 14.32
C HIS A 232 -14.62 -11.62 13.55
N GLU A 233 -15.58 -11.04 14.27
CA GLU A 233 -16.76 -10.42 13.68
C GLU A 233 -16.54 -8.92 13.49
N GLY A 234 -17.01 -8.41 12.35
CA GLY A 234 -16.92 -7.00 12.01
C GLY A 234 -17.25 -6.78 10.55
N HIS A 235 -17.32 -5.51 10.16
CA HIS A 235 -17.52 -5.14 8.76
C HIS A 235 -16.53 -4.05 8.38
N CYS A 236 -15.97 -4.17 7.18
CA CYS A 236 -15.13 -3.16 6.56
C CYS A 236 -15.75 -2.73 5.25
N THR A 237 -15.72 -1.43 4.97
CA THR A 237 -16.00 -0.92 3.63
C THR A 237 -14.97 -1.46 2.63
N ASP A 238 -15.39 -1.68 1.38
CA ASP A 238 -14.50 -2.17 0.34
C ASP A 238 -13.32 -1.22 0.11
N LEU A 239 -12.12 -1.73 0.40
CA LEU A 239 -10.87 -1.02 0.20
C LEU A 239 -10.65 -0.65 -1.25
N ASN A 240 -11.04 -1.52 -2.18
CA ASN A 240 -10.90 -1.25 -3.60
C ASN A 240 -11.78 -0.07 -4.02
N ALA A 241 -13.03 -0.03 -3.55
CA ALA A 241 -13.93 1.10 -3.79
C ALA A 241 -13.38 2.42 -3.23
N ILE A 242 -12.83 2.41 -2.00
CA ILE A 242 -12.17 3.58 -1.39
C ILE A 242 -10.95 4.02 -2.21
N SER A 243 -10.10 3.08 -2.62
CA SER A 243 -8.89 3.40 -3.39
C SER A 243 -9.23 3.95 -4.77
N VAL A 244 -10.18 3.35 -5.49
CA VAL A 244 -10.59 3.79 -6.83
C VAL A 244 -11.26 5.15 -6.80
N SER A 245 -12.15 5.40 -5.82
CA SER A 245 -12.79 6.71 -5.65
C SER A 245 -11.76 7.81 -5.35
N ASN A 246 -10.83 7.56 -4.43
CA ASN A 246 -9.74 8.49 -4.14
C ASN A 246 -8.90 8.77 -5.39
N ALA A 247 -8.46 7.71 -6.08
CA ALA A 247 -7.59 7.83 -7.25
C ALA A 247 -8.25 8.66 -8.35
N THR A 248 -9.54 8.41 -8.63
CA THR A 248 -10.30 9.12 -9.66
C THR A 248 -10.36 10.63 -9.38
N ILE A 249 -10.74 11.01 -8.16
CA ILE A 249 -10.86 12.42 -7.78
C ILE A 249 -9.47 13.07 -7.69
N SER A 250 -8.48 12.34 -7.18
CA SER A 250 -7.10 12.80 -7.11
C SER A 250 -6.54 13.14 -8.48
N ILE A 251 -6.71 12.24 -9.46
CA ILE A 251 -6.27 12.45 -10.85
C ILE A 251 -7.00 13.65 -11.48
N ALA A 252 -8.32 13.77 -11.28
CA ALA A 252 -9.07 14.90 -11.77
C ALA A 252 -8.55 16.23 -11.20
N LEU A 253 -8.21 16.26 -9.91
CA LEU A 253 -7.57 17.42 -9.27
C LEU A 253 -6.19 17.71 -9.85
N ASP A 254 -5.39 16.69 -10.15
CA ASP A 254 -4.05 16.88 -10.71
C ASP A 254 -4.13 17.48 -12.12
N LEU A 255 -5.07 17.00 -12.95
CA LEU A 255 -5.36 17.61 -14.26
C LEU A 255 -5.86 19.05 -14.12
N TRP A 256 -6.74 19.33 -13.17
CA TRP A 256 -7.20 20.69 -12.88
C TRP A 256 -6.06 21.62 -12.48
N MET A 257 -5.19 21.17 -11.57
CA MET A 257 -4.01 21.92 -11.11
C MET A 257 -3.00 22.16 -12.23
N LEU A 258 -2.88 21.27 -13.21
CA LEU A 258 -2.08 21.47 -14.41
C LEU A 258 -2.66 22.54 -15.35
N VAL A 259 -3.98 22.57 -15.51
CA VAL A 259 -4.67 23.49 -16.44
C VAL A 259 -4.60 24.95 -15.96
N LEU A 260 -4.76 25.18 -14.65
CA LEU A 260 -4.73 26.52 -14.04
C LEU A 260 -3.54 27.39 -14.49
N PRO A 261 -2.27 26.97 -14.35
CA PRO A 261 -1.09 27.75 -14.72
C PRO A 261 -0.85 27.82 -16.23
N ILE A 262 -1.21 26.79 -17.00
CA ILE A 262 -1.12 26.81 -18.47
C ILE A 262 -2.02 27.90 -19.05
N SER A 263 -3.20 28.13 -18.44
CA SER A 263 -4.08 29.23 -18.84
C SER A 263 -3.43 30.60 -18.70
N GLN A 264 -2.61 30.81 -17.66
CA GLN A 264 -1.93 32.08 -17.36
C GLN A 264 -0.62 32.27 -18.14
N LEU A 265 0.09 31.19 -18.45
CA LEU A 265 1.33 31.22 -19.24
C LEU A 265 1.14 31.80 -20.64
N ARG A 266 -0.08 31.79 -21.17
CA ARG A 266 -0.44 32.46 -22.44
C ARG A 266 -0.45 33.99 -22.33
N TYR A 267 -0.72 34.54 -21.14
CA TYR A 267 -0.84 35.99 -20.92
C TYR A 267 0.40 36.61 -20.25
N LEU A 268 1.30 35.80 -19.66
CA LEU A 268 2.50 36.30 -18.98
C LEU A 268 3.71 36.39 -19.93
N ASN A 269 4.27 37.60 -20.07
CA ASN A 269 5.51 37.92 -20.80
C ASN A 269 6.77 37.39 -20.08
N LEU A 270 6.81 36.10 -19.76
CA LEU A 270 8.00 35.43 -19.23
C LEU A 270 8.90 34.93 -20.36
N SER A 271 10.22 35.05 -20.17
CA SER A 271 11.21 34.49 -21.08
C SER A 271 11.03 32.98 -21.25
N TRP A 272 11.23 32.47 -22.48
CA TRP A 272 10.94 31.09 -22.86
C TRP A 272 11.57 30.05 -21.91
N LYS A 273 12.77 30.31 -21.39
CA LYS A 273 13.47 29.46 -20.41
C LYS A 273 12.69 29.27 -19.10
N LYS A 274 12.00 30.31 -18.61
CA LYS A 274 11.14 30.22 -17.42
C LYS A 274 9.84 29.47 -17.71
N LYS A 275 9.26 29.62 -18.92
CA LYS A 275 8.08 28.85 -19.35
C LYS A 275 8.37 27.35 -19.41
N VAL A 276 9.52 26.96 -19.96
CA VAL A 276 9.95 25.56 -20.04
C VAL A 276 10.26 24.99 -18.65
N GLY A 277 10.96 25.73 -17.77
CA GLY A 277 11.23 25.28 -16.41
C GLY A 277 9.96 25.05 -15.58
N ILE A 278 8.97 25.93 -15.74
CA ILE A 278 7.65 25.79 -15.14
C ILE A 278 6.93 24.55 -15.71
N GLY A 279 6.91 24.38 -17.03
CA GLY A 279 6.31 23.20 -17.69
C GLY A 279 6.95 21.86 -17.30
N LEU A 280 8.27 21.82 -17.11
CA LEU A 280 8.99 20.64 -16.61
C LEU A 280 8.68 20.34 -15.15
N MET A 281 8.60 21.37 -14.29
CA MET A 281 8.16 21.19 -12.90
C MET A 281 6.75 20.60 -12.82
N PHE A 282 5.86 20.98 -13.73
CA PHE A 282 4.51 20.44 -13.83
C PHE A 282 4.48 18.96 -14.23
N PHE A 283 5.31 18.59 -15.21
CA PHE A 283 5.40 17.20 -15.68
C PHE A 283 5.99 16.27 -14.61
N VAL A 284 7.01 16.73 -13.88
CA VAL A 284 7.61 15.96 -12.79
C VAL A 284 6.70 15.88 -11.55
N GLY A 285 5.91 16.92 -11.28
CA GLY A 285 4.96 16.91 -10.15
C GLY A 285 3.69 16.08 -10.37
N THR A 286 3.43 15.62 -11.60
CA THR A 286 2.27 14.77 -11.94
C THR A 286 2.61 13.30 -12.19
N LEU A 287 3.90 12.96 -12.24
CA LEU A 287 4.41 11.59 -12.37
C LEU A 287 4.80 11.02 -11.00
#